data_AF-A0A8X7X308-F1
#
_entry.id   AF-A0A8X7X308-F1
#
_cell.length_a   1.000
_cell.length_b   1.000
_cell.length_c   1.000
_cell.angle_alpha   90.00
_cell.angle_beta   90.00
_cell.angle_gamma   90.00
#
_symmetry.space_group_name_H-M   'P 1'
#
loop_
_entity.id
_entity.type
_entity.pdbx_description
1 polymer ?
#
loop_
_entity_poly.entity_id
_entity_poly.type
_entity_poly.pdbx_seq_one_letter_code
_entity_poly.pdbx_strand_id
1 'polypeptide(L)'
;MDGSRDSALDESDDVIIIYNRVPKTASTSFTNIAYDLCVKNRFHVLHINTTKNNPVMSLQDQVRFVKNVTSWREMKPGFYHGHVAFLDFTKNVGSRWALDQAKYNLVNEYLLVGVTEELEDFIMMLEAALPRFFRGATELYRTGKKSHLRKTTEKKPPTKESITKLQQSDIWKMENEFYEFALEQFQFVRAHAVREKDGELYLLAQNFFYEKIYPKIN
;
A
#
# COMPACT_ATOMS: atom_id res chain seq x y z
N MET A 1 4.83 36.77 -12.48
CA MET A 1 4.09 36.34 -11.28
C MET A 1 4.04 34.82 -11.33
N ASP A 2 4.89 34.18 -10.53
CA ASP A 2 5.23 32.75 -10.50
C ASP A 2 4.38 32.00 -9.44
N GLY A 3 3.06 32.26 -9.42
CA GLY A 3 2.18 31.79 -8.34
C GLY A 3 1.66 30.36 -8.48
N SER A 4 1.99 29.66 -9.55
CA SER A 4 1.44 28.31 -9.85
C SER A 4 2.38 27.17 -9.45
N ARG A 5 3.69 27.42 -9.30
CA ARG A 5 4.65 26.39 -8.89
C ARG A 5 4.68 26.18 -7.38
N ASP A 6 4.50 27.25 -6.61
CA ASP A 6 4.51 27.18 -5.14
C ASP A 6 3.26 26.47 -4.58
N SER A 7 2.08 26.65 -5.20
CA SER A 7 0.85 26.01 -4.73
C SER A 7 0.83 24.49 -4.92
N ALA A 8 1.41 23.98 -6.01
CA ALA A 8 1.47 22.54 -6.29
C ALA A 8 2.49 21.81 -5.40
N LEU A 9 3.55 22.50 -4.98
CA LEU A 9 4.51 21.98 -4.00
C LEU A 9 3.86 21.90 -2.60
N ASP A 10 3.10 22.93 -2.22
CA ASP A 10 2.38 23.02 -0.94
C ASP A 10 1.31 21.92 -0.80
N GLU A 11 0.57 21.60 -1.87
CA GLU A 11 -0.39 20.47 -1.88
C GLU A 11 0.31 19.10 -1.75
N SER A 12 1.48 18.93 -2.39
CA SER A 12 2.24 17.66 -2.31
C SER A 12 2.85 17.42 -0.92
N ASP A 13 3.07 18.49 -0.17
CA ASP A 13 3.59 18.45 1.19
C ASP A 13 2.49 18.27 2.25
N ASP A 14 1.20 18.38 1.89
CA ASP A 14 0.05 18.08 2.77
C ASP A 14 -0.44 16.62 2.66
N VAL A 15 0.33 15.74 2.02
CA VAL A 15 -0.06 14.34 1.78
C VAL A 15 0.33 13.43 2.95
N ILE A 16 -0.58 12.50 3.27
CA ILE A 16 -0.34 11.42 4.22
C ILE A 16 -0.52 10.06 3.52
N ILE A 17 0.31 9.10 3.87
CA ILE A 17 0.12 7.69 3.49
C ILE A 17 -0.06 6.90 4.77
N ILE A 18 -1.13 6.11 4.84
CA ILE A 18 -1.33 5.14 5.92
C ILE A 18 -1.11 3.75 5.33
N TYR A 19 -0.01 3.11 5.72
CA TYR A 19 0.33 1.75 5.34
C TYR A 19 -0.01 0.78 6.46
N ASN A 20 -1.12 0.05 6.30
CA ASN A 20 -1.49 -1.00 7.25
C ASN A 20 -0.58 -2.22 7.08
N ARG A 21 0.17 -2.56 8.13
CA ARG A 21 1.11 -3.68 8.10
C ARG A 21 0.39 -4.98 8.33
N VAL A 22 0.49 -5.88 7.36
CA VAL A 22 0.08 -7.28 7.52
C VAL A 22 1.32 -8.14 7.84
N PRO A 23 1.31 -8.98 8.90
CA PRO A 23 2.39 -9.90 9.16
C PRO A 23 2.60 -10.87 8.00
N LYS A 24 3.85 -11.30 7.76
CA LYS A 24 4.24 -12.34 6.78
C LYS A 24 4.00 -12.00 5.31
N THR A 25 3.58 -10.79 4.96
CA THR A 25 3.38 -10.31 3.57
C THR A 25 4.46 -9.31 3.13
N ALA A 26 5.73 -9.58 3.48
CA ALA A 26 6.88 -8.69 3.22
C ALA A 26 6.79 -7.25 3.79
N SER A 27 5.82 -6.98 4.68
CA SER A 27 5.59 -5.63 5.22
C SER A 27 6.79 -5.00 5.92
N THR A 28 7.68 -5.80 6.53
CA THR A 28 8.93 -5.26 7.10
C THR A 28 9.94 -4.85 6.03
N SER A 29 10.09 -5.65 4.96
CA SER A 29 10.94 -5.26 3.83
C SER A 29 10.48 -3.92 3.26
N PHE A 30 9.17 -3.80 2.98
CA PHE A 30 8.62 -2.57 2.43
C PHE A 30 8.80 -1.35 3.36
N THR A 31 8.55 -1.48 4.66
CA THR A 31 8.76 -0.36 5.59
C THR A 31 10.21 0.12 5.67
N ASN A 32 11.20 -0.75 5.45
CA ASN A 32 12.60 -0.33 5.45
C ASN A 32 12.93 0.56 4.25
N ILE A 33 12.27 0.35 3.10
CA ILE A 33 12.39 1.24 1.94
C ILE A 33 11.91 2.65 2.33
N ALA A 34 10.77 2.77 3.01
CA ALA A 34 10.28 4.06 3.48
C ALA A 34 11.28 4.73 4.46
N TYR A 35 11.86 3.98 5.39
CA TYR A 35 12.88 4.50 6.32
C TYR A 35 14.16 4.96 5.61
N ASP A 36 14.63 4.21 4.61
CA ASP A 36 15.86 4.54 3.88
C ASP A 36 15.64 5.75 2.94
N LEU A 37 14.41 5.98 2.46
CA LEU A 37 14.07 7.10 1.56
C LEU A 37 13.69 8.40 2.28
N CYS A 38 13.30 8.36 3.56
CA CYS A 38 12.67 9.49 4.24
C CYS A 38 13.56 10.75 4.29
N VAL A 39 14.86 10.58 4.52
CA VAL A 39 15.83 11.68 4.54
C VAL A 39 16.01 12.27 3.14
N LYS A 40 16.19 11.42 2.13
CA LYS A 40 16.43 11.83 0.75
C LYS A 40 15.23 12.56 0.17
N ASN A 41 14.04 12.01 0.40
CA ASN A 41 12.80 12.51 -0.15
C ASN A 41 12.14 13.53 0.78
N ARG A 42 12.67 13.81 1.97
CA ARG A 42 12.16 14.82 2.92
C ARG A 42 10.71 14.58 3.35
N PHE A 43 10.43 13.38 3.86
CA PHE A 43 9.13 13.06 4.49
C PHE A 43 9.36 12.36 5.83
N HIS A 44 8.34 12.30 6.67
CA HIS A 44 8.44 11.67 7.99
C HIS A 44 7.92 10.23 7.94
N VAL A 45 8.60 9.30 8.63
CA VAL A 45 8.10 7.93 8.82
C VAL A 45 7.68 7.75 10.27
N LEU A 46 6.40 7.47 10.49
CA LEU A 46 5.81 7.37 11.83
C LEU A 46 5.29 5.96 12.07
N HIS A 47 5.75 5.32 13.13
CA HIS A 47 5.24 4.02 13.53
C HIS A 47 4.08 4.19 14.53
N ILE A 48 2.91 3.68 14.17
CA ILE A 48 1.73 3.62 15.03
C ILE A 48 1.82 2.35 15.86
N ASN A 49 2.10 2.51 17.15
CA ASN A 49 2.02 1.43 18.12
C ASN A 49 0.71 1.55 18.91
N THR A 50 -0.13 0.53 18.82
CA THR A 50 -1.34 0.41 19.64
C THR A 50 -1.00 -0.25 20.98
N THR A 51 -1.49 0.31 22.09
CA THR A 51 -1.22 -0.21 23.44
C THR A 51 -1.45 -1.71 23.55
N LYS A 52 -0.51 -2.44 24.16
CA LYS A 52 -0.51 -3.92 24.31
C LYS A 52 -0.60 -4.70 22.97
N ASN A 53 -0.21 -4.09 21.84
CA ASN A 53 -0.42 -4.65 20.51
C ASN A 53 -1.90 -4.94 20.20
N ASN A 54 -2.84 -4.23 20.84
CA ASN A 54 -4.26 -4.36 20.51
C ASN A 54 -4.56 -3.53 19.25
N PRO A 55 -4.78 -4.14 18.08
CA PRO A 55 -4.87 -3.40 16.84
C PRO A 55 -6.20 -2.61 16.71
N VAL A 56 -7.15 -2.80 17.64
CA VAL A 56 -8.43 -2.07 17.69
C VAL A 56 -8.30 -0.79 18.53
N MET A 57 -8.57 0.36 17.92
CA MET A 57 -8.60 1.66 18.61
C MET A 57 -9.99 1.95 19.22
N SER A 58 -10.02 2.55 20.41
CA SER A 58 -11.25 3.10 20.99
C SER A 58 -11.77 4.28 20.14
N LEU A 59 -13.06 4.62 20.23
CA LEU A 59 -13.61 5.78 19.51
C LEU A 59 -12.87 7.09 19.83
N GLN A 60 -12.48 7.27 21.10
CA GLN A 60 -11.72 8.45 21.53
C GLN A 60 -10.32 8.48 20.90
N ASP A 61 -9.65 7.33 20.84
CA ASP A 61 -8.34 7.21 20.20
C ASP A 61 -8.43 7.35 18.68
N GLN A 62 -9.51 6.87 18.05
CA GLN A 62 -9.76 7.10 16.62
C GLN A 62 -9.91 8.60 16.34
N VAL A 63 -10.73 9.32 17.12
CA VAL A 63 -10.89 10.78 16.96
C VAL A 63 -9.57 11.51 17.21
N ARG A 64 -8.81 11.12 18.24
CA ARG A 64 -7.49 11.70 18.52
C ARG A 64 -6.51 11.42 17.39
N PHE A 65 -6.49 10.19 16.88
CA PHE A 65 -5.63 9.79 15.77
C PHE A 65 -5.94 10.59 14.51
N VAL A 66 -7.22 10.65 14.11
CA VAL A 66 -7.65 11.44 12.94
C VAL A 66 -7.27 12.90 13.10
N LYS A 67 -7.54 13.51 14.26
CA LYS A 67 -7.12 14.90 14.52
C LYS A 67 -5.61 15.08 14.39
N ASN A 68 -4.82 14.24 15.06
CA ASN A 68 -3.37 14.33 15.01
C ASN A 68 -2.83 14.19 13.58
N VAL A 69 -3.30 13.22 12.80
CA VAL A 69 -2.78 12.98 11.45
C VAL A 69 -3.23 14.07 10.47
N THR A 70 -4.44 14.62 10.65
CA THR A 70 -4.96 15.67 9.75
C THR A 70 -4.41 17.06 10.07
N SER A 71 -4.21 17.40 11.35
CA SER A 71 -3.83 18.76 11.75
C SER A 71 -2.34 18.96 12.01
N TRP A 72 -1.53 17.90 12.16
CA TRP A 72 -0.10 18.02 12.47
C TRP A 72 0.73 18.31 11.22
N ARG A 73 0.69 19.56 10.77
CA ARG A 73 1.33 20.01 9.52
C ARG A 73 2.85 19.82 9.52
N GLU A 74 3.51 19.98 10.66
CA GLU A 74 4.97 19.86 10.79
C GLU A 74 5.49 18.45 10.51
N MET A 75 4.63 17.43 10.62
CA MET A 75 4.99 16.04 10.31
C MET A 75 4.60 15.62 8.90
N LYS A 76 4.02 16.53 8.11
CA LYS A 76 3.66 16.28 6.72
C LYS A 76 4.79 16.71 5.77
N PRO A 77 4.98 16.01 4.64
CA PRO A 77 4.29 14.78 4.27
C PRO A 77 4.72 13.59 5.14
N GLY A 78 3.76 12.70 5.45
CA GLY A 78 3.91 11.67 6.48
C GLY A 78 3.55 10.27 5.99
N PHE A 79 4.45 9.30 6.19
CA PHE A 79 4.22 7.87 5.98
C PHE A 79 4.00 7.18 7.33
N TYR A 80 2.75 6.87 7.62
CA TYR A 80 2.34 6.18 8.84
C TYR A 80 2.26 4.68 8.60
N HIS A 81 2.91 3.87 9.44
CA HIS A 81 2.78 2.41 9.37
C HIS A 81 2.51 1.80 10.74
N GLY A 82 1.77 0.71 10.78
CA GLY A 82 1.43 0.04 12.03
C GLY A 82 0.44 -1.09 11.80
N HIS A 83 0.00 -1.73 12.87
CA HIS A 83 -1.04 -2.74 12.82
C HIS A 83 -2.36 -2.10 13.27
N VAL A 84 -3.19 -1.71 12.31
CA VAL A 84 -4.55 -1.23 12.61
C VAL A 84 -5.52 -2.30 12.16
N ALA A 85 -6.27 -2.85 13.11
CA ALA A 85 -7.35 -3.77 12.82
C ALA A 85 -8.62 -2.97 12.69
N PHE A 86 -9.36 -3.26 11.63
CA PHE A 86 -10.80 -3.21 11.70
C PHE A 86 -11.32 -4.62 11.49
N LEU A 87 -11.98 -5.18 12.51
CA LEU A 87 -12.75 -6.42 12.42
C LEU A 87 -13.97 -6.33 13.35
N ASP A 88 -15.17 -6.32 12.78
CA ASP A 88 -16.37 -6.85 13.44
C ASP A 88 -16.98 -7.95 12.55
N PHE A 89 -16.64 -9.19 12.89
CA PHE A 89 -17.23 -10.39 12.31
C PHE A 89 -18.40 -10.83 13.19
N THR A 90 -19.59 -10.27 13.03
CA THR A 90 -20.75 -10.95 13.60
C THR A 90 -20.97 -12.29 12.85
N LYS A 91 -20.29 -13.34 13.36
CA LYS A 91 -20.46 -14.79 13.19
C LYS A 91 -19.57 -15.49 12.14
N ASN A 92 -18.44 -16.02 12.64
CA ASN A 92 -17.62 -17.14 12.14
C ASN A 92 -16.59 -16.86 11.02
N VAL A 93 -15.43 -17.51 11.15
CA VAL A 93 -14.42 -17.66 10.10
C VAL A 93 -15.07 -18.35 8.89
N GLY A 94 -14.84 -17.86 7.68
CA GLY A 94 -15.53 -18.34 6.47
C GLY A 94 -16.85 -17.62 6.19
N SER A 95 -17.01 -16.38 6.66
CA SER A 95 -18.15 -15.55 6.31
C SER A 95 -18.04 -15.01 4.90
N ARG A 96 -19.01 -15.33 4.03
CA ARG A 96 -19.09 -14.80 2.67
C ARG A 96 -19.22 -13.27 2.66
N TRP A 97 -20.01 -12.72 3.57
CA TRP A 97 -20.16 -11.28 3.72
C TRP A 97 -18.81 -10.60 4.01
N ALA A 98 -17.98 -11.20 4.86
CA ALA A 98 -16.68 -10.65 5.19
C ALA A 98 -15.71 -10.69 3.99
N LEU A 99 -15.75 -11.75 3.19
CA LEU A 99 -15.01 -11.84 1.93
C LEU A 99 -15.44 -10.73 0.97
N ASP A 100 -16.74 -10.56 0.76
CA ASP A 100 -17.26 -9.56 -0.17
C ASP A 100 -16.95 -8.13 0.31
N GLN A 101 -17.03 -7.88 1.63
CA GLN A 101 -16.61 -6.60 2.22
C GLN A 101 -15.11 -6.36 2.09
N ALA A 102 -14.28 -7.40 2.23
CA ALA A 102 -12.83 -7.29 2.03
C ALA A 102 -12.50 -6.91 0.58
N LYS A 103 -13.17 -7.51 -0.40
CA LYS A 103 -13.03 -7.15 -1.82
C LYS A 103 -13.49 -5.72 -2.08
N TYR A 104 -14.62 -5.32 -1.51
CA TYR A 104 -15.12 -3.95 -1.60
C TYR A 104 -14.08 -2.96 -1.05
N ASN A 105 -13.54 -3.20 0.14
CA ASN A 105 -12.55 -2.31 0.74
C ASN A 105 -11.26 -2.25 -0.09
N LEU A 106 -10.80 -3.39 -0.62
CA LEU A 106 -9.60 -3.44 -1.47
C LEU A 106 -9.72 -2.53 -2.69
N VAL A 107 -10.89 -2.48 -3.33
CA VAL A 107 -11.12 -1.67 -4.53
C VAL A 107 -11.40 -0.21 -4.20
N ASN A 108 -12.18 0.07 -3.15
CA ASN A 108 -12.73 1.40 -2.92
C ASN A 108 -11.94 2.24 -1.90
N GLU A 109 -11.20 1.62 -1.00
CA GLU A 109 -10.56 2.31 0.13
C GLU A 109 -9.02 2.28 0.07
N TYR A 110 -8.43 1.32 -0.66
CA TYR A 110 -6.98 1.22 -0.84
C TYR A 110 -6.56 1.84 -2.16
N LEU A 111 -5.53 2.71 -2.11
CA LEU A 111 -4.92 3.27 -3.32
C LEU A 111 -4.34 2.18 -4.24
N LEU A 112 -3.61 1.24 -3.65
CA LEU A 112 -2.97 0.13 -4.36
C LEU A 112 -2.71 -1.02 -3.38
N VAL A 113 -3.01 -2.24 -3.79
CA VAL A 113 -2.67 -3.48 -3.07
C VAL A 113 -1.85 -4.36 -4.01
N GLY A 114 -0.61 -4.69 -3.61
CA GLY A 114 0.27 -5.59 -4.35
C GLY A 114 0.38 -6.97 -3.70
N VAL A 115 0.95 -7.92 -4.44
CA VAL A 115 1.27 -9.27 -3.96
C VAL A 115 2.77 -9.42 -3.67
N THR A 116 3.14 -10.38 -2.81
CA THR A 116 4.55 -10.52 -2.37
C THR A 116 5.45 -11.00 -3.50
N GLU A 117 4.89 -11.80 -4.40
CA GLU A 117 5.51 -12.41 -5.56
C GLU A 117 5.86 -11.36 -6.63
N GLU A 118 5.13 -10.24 -6.67
CA GLU A 118 5.31 -9.13 -7.62
C GLU A 118 5.67 -7.81 -6.88
N LEU A 119 6.47 -7.92 -5.80
CA LEU A 119 6.79 -6.79 -4.93
C LEU A 119 7.59 -5.68 -5.64
N GLU A 120 8.42 -6.04 -6.63
CA GLU A 120 9.17 -5.06 -7.43
C GLU A 120 8.22 -4.15 -8.23
N ASP A 121 7.28 -4.74 -8.97
CA ASP A 121 6.26 -4.01 -9.73
C ASP A 121 5.42 -3.12 -8.83
N PHE A 122 5.07 -3.60 -7.63
CA PHE A 122 4.35 -2.81 -6.64
C PHE A 122 5.14 -1.57 -6.22
N ILE A 123 6.45 -1.72 -5.97
CA ILE A 123 7.34 -0.59 -5.63
C ILE A 123 7.45 0.38 -6.80
N MET A 124 7.60 -0.10 -8.03
CA MET A 124 7.66 0.73 -9.23
C MET A 124 6.40 1.57 -9.42
N MET A 125 5.23 0.95 -9.25
CA MET A 125 3.93 1.64 -9.34
C MET A 125 3.75 2.69 -8.23
N LEU A 126 4.29 2.47 -7.03
CA LEU A 126 4.27 3.48 -5.97
C LEU A 126 5.26 4.62 -6.22
N GLU A 127 6.46 4.33 -6.70
CA GLU A 127 7.45 5.34 -7.14
C GLU A 127 6.87 6.27 -8.19
N ALA A 128 6.08 5.70 -9.11
CA ALA A 128 5.37 6.41 -10.14
C ALA A 128 4.22 7.29 -9.64
N ALA A 129 3.30 6.70 -8.86
CA ALA A 129 2.08 7.36 -8.43
C ALA A 129 2.33 8.38 -7.32
N LEU A 130 3.31 8.11 -6.46
CA LEU A 130 3.62 8.89 -5.27
C LEU A 130 5.14 9.21 -5.19
N PRO A 131 5.71 9.89 -6.21
CA PRO A 131 7.15 10.14 -6.30
C PRO A 131 7.68 11.01 -5.15
N ARG A 132 6.81 11.80 -4.50
CA ARG A 132 7.15 12.57 -3.30
C ARG A 132 7.64 11.70 -2.14
N PHE A 133 7.16 10.46 -2.06
CA PHE A 133 7.54 9.48 -1.04
C PHE A 133 8.54 8.45 -1.59
N PHE A 134 8.30 7.95 -2.80
CA PHE A 134 8.96 6.73 -3.29
C PHE A 134 9.98 6.97 -4.41
N ARG A 135 10.37 8.21 -4.71
CA ARG A 135 11.45 8.47 -5.68
C ARG A 135 12.74 7.76 -5.27
N GLY A 136 13.28 6.94 -6.17
CA GLY A 136 14.43 6.08 -5.99
C GLY A 136 14.14 4.74 -5.29
N ALA A 137 12.88 4.37 -5.07
CA ALA A 137 12.52 3.13 -4.36
C ALA A 137 12.87 1.88 -5.15
N THR A 138 12.64 1.87 -6.46
CA THR A 138 12.91 0.74 -7.35
C THR A 138 14.39 0.40 -7.35
N GLU A 139 15.24 1.42 -7.57
CA GLU A 139 16.70 1.26 -7.55
C GLU A 139 17.21 0.77 -6.19
N LEU A 140 16.67 1.33 -5.10
CA LEU A 140 16.99 0.90 -3.74
C LEU A 140 16.57 -0.55 -3.49
N TYR A 141 15.45 -1.00 -4.03
CA TYR A 141 15.01 -2.38 -3.92
C TYR A 141 15.91 -3.34 -4.70
N ARG A 142 16.28 -2.99 -5.94
CA ARG A 142 17.14 -3.82 -6.80
C ARG A 142 18.55 -3.97 -6.26
N THR A 143 19.13 -2.89 -5.73
CA THR A 143 20.54 -2.85 -5.27
C THR A 143 20.71 -3.03 -3.76
N GLY A 144 19.61 -2.93 -3.00
CA GLY A 144 19.63 -2.92 -1.54
C GLY A 144 19.93 -4.28 -0.92
N LYS A 145 20.77 -4.28 0.12
CA LYS A 145 21.02 -5.47 0.95
C LYS A 145 19.84 -5.83 1.88
N LYS A 146 18.84 -4.94 1.98
CA LYS A 146 17.67 -5.03 2.86
C LYS A 146 16.36 -5.40 2.13
N SER A 147 16.42 -5.80 0.87
CA SER A 147 15.21 -6.04 0.05
C SER A 147 14.44 -7.30 0.48
N HIS A 148 15.12 -8.29 1.07
CA HIS A 148 14.52 -9.53 1.56
C HIS A 148 14.86 -9.80 3.03
N LEU A 149 14.25 -9.02 3.93
CA LEU A 149 14.42 -9.17 5.37
C LEU A 149 13.49 -10.23 5.97
N ARG A 150 13.87 -10.75 7.14
CA ARG A 150 13.07 -11.70 7.95
C ARG A 150 12.70 -13.00 7.20
N LYS A 151 13.64 -13.54 6.43
CA LYS A 151 13.51 -14.88 5.84
C LYS A 151 13.34 -15.92 6.95
N THR A 152 12.48 -16.90 6.71
CA THR A 152 12.37 -18.07 7.59
C THR A 152 13.56 -18.99 7.30
N THR A 153 14.43 -19.21 8.30
CA THR A 153 15.68 -19.98 8.17
C THR A 153 15.44 -21.41 7.69
N GLU A 154 14.47 -22.10 8.29
CA GLU A 154 14.13 -23.48 7.94
C GLU A 154 12.71 -23.55 7.39
N LYS A 155 12.57 -23.41 6.06
CA LYS A 155 11.29 -23.56 5.38
C LYS A 155 11.20 -24.95 4.75
N LYS A 156 10.32 -25.80 5.29
CA LYS A 156 9.97 -27.08 4.68
C LYS A 156 8.74 -26.89 3.78
N PRO A 157 8.83 -27.12 2.47
CA PRO A 157 7.67 -27.00 1.60
C PRO A 157 6.62 -28.05 1.99
N PRO A 158 5.32 -27.69 2.05
CA PRO A 158 4.25 -28.67 2.27
C PRO A 158 4.25 -29.76 1.19
N THR A 159 3.84 -30.98 1.56
CA THR A 159 3.67 -32.06 0.57
C THR A 159 2.45 -31.80 -0.30
N LYS A 160 2.40 -32.39 -1.50
CA LYS A 160 1.23 -32.29 -2.40
C LYS A 160 -0.05 -32.74 -1.69
N GLU A 161 0.01 -33.83 -0.93
CA GLU A 161 -1.12 -34.32 -0.13
C GLU A 161 -1.60 -33.29 0.92
N SER A 162 -0.67 -32.64 1.61
CA SER A 162 -1.01 -31.60 2.61
C SER A 162 -1.68 -30.39 1.95
N ILE A 163 -1.18 -29.98 0.77
CA ILE A 163 -1.77 -28.91 -0.02
C ILE A 163 -3.19 -29.30 -0.43
N THR A 164 -3.38 -30.48 -1.03
CA THR A 164 -4.72 -30.95 -1.45
C THR A 164 -5.68 -30.98 -0.26
N LYS A 165 -5.23 -31.44 0.91
CA LYS A 165 -6.07 -31.47 2.12
C LYS A 165 -6.45 -30.07 2.61
N LEU A 166 -5.54 -29.10 2.56
CA LEU A 166 -5.86 -27.71 2.87
C LEU A 166 -6.84 -27.11 1.87
N GLN A 167 -6.65 -27.40 0.57
CA GLN A 167 -7.47 -26.89 -0.52
C GLN A 167 -8.93 -27.37 -0.49
N GLN A 168 -9.19 -28.48 0.20
CA GLN A 168 -10.55 -28.97 0.42
C GLN A 168 -11.37 -28.06 1.37
N SER A 169 -10.70 -27.29 2.25
CA SER A 169 -11.34 -26.41 3.22
C SER A 169 -12.02 -25.21 2.55
N ASP A 170 -13.26 -24.92 2.94
CA ASP A 170 -13.97 -23.73 2.46
C ASP A 170 -13.29 -22.42 2.91
N ILE A 171 -12.59 -22.45 4.04
CA ILE A 171 -11.79 -21.31 4.49
C ILE A 171 -10.64 -21.03 3.52
N TRP A 172 -9.93 -22.08 3.10
CA TRP A 172 -8.86 -21.94 2.12
C TRP A 172 -9.40 -21.42 0.79
N LYS A 173 -10.55 -21.93 0.33
CA LYS A 173 -11.17 -21.46 -0.92
C LYS A 173 -11.51 -19.98 -0.86
N MET A 174 -12.06 -19.49 0.25
CA MET A 174 -12.38 -18.07 0.43
C MET A 174 -11.13 -17.18 0.50
N GLU A 175 -10.11 -17.58 1.26
CA GLU A 175 -8.83 -16.87 1.33
C GLU A 175 -8.13 -16.84 -0.03
N ASN A 176 -8.13 -17.97 -0.75
CA ASN A 176 -7.56 -18.06 -2.10
C ASN A 176 -8.37 -17.19 -3.08
N GLU A 177 -9.70 -17.20 -2.99
CA GLU A 177 -10.55 -16.34 -3.82
C GLU A 177 -10.24 -14.84 -3.60
N PHE A 178 -9.98 -14.44 -2.35
CA PHE A 178 -9.57 -13.07 -2.06
C PHE A 178 -8.17 -12.76 -2.62
N TYR A 179 -7.23 -13.70 -2.49
CA TYR A 179 -5.88 -13.56 -3.04
C TYR A 179 -5.89 -13.42 -4.56
N GLU A 180 -6.58 -14.30 -5.28
CA GLU A 180 -6.69 -14.23 -6.75
C GLU A 180 -7.38 -12.94 -7.20
N PHE A 181 -8.41 -12.49 -6.48
CA PHE A 181 -9.05 -11.21 -6.75
C PHE A 181 -8.08 -10.03 -6.58
N ALA A 182 -7.29 -10.01 -5.49
CA ALA A 182 -6.29 -8.97 -5.26
C ALA A 182 -5.19 -9.00 -6.33
N LEU A 183 -4.75 -10.20 -6.73
CA LEU A 183 -3.76 -10.40 -7.79
C LEU A 183 -4.27 -9.89 -9.15
N GLU A 184 -5.48 -10.29 -9.54
CA GLU A 184 -6.10 -9.86 -10.79
C GLU A 184 -6.28 -8.33 -10.82
N GLN A 185 -6.76 -7.75 -9.71
CA GLN A 185 -6.88 -6.30 -9.59
C GLN A 185 -5.52 -5.61 -9.71
N PHE A 186 -4.48 -6.12 -9.04
CA PHE A 186 -3.14 -5.56 -9.14
C PHE A 186 -2.58 -5.62 -10.56
N GLN A 187 -2.69 -6.78 -11.21
CA GLN A 187 -2.24 -6.97 -12.59
C GLN A 187 -3.02 -6.10 -13.58
N PHE A 188 -4.33 -5.91 -13.36
CA PHE A 188 -5.15 -4.99 -14.12
C PHE A 188 -4.63 -3.55 -14.00
N VAL A 189 -4.41 -3.05 -12.78
CA VAL A 189 -3.89 -1.68 -12.57
C VAL A 189 -2.49 -1.56 -13.18
N ARG A 190 -1.61 -2.56 -13.03
CA ARG A 190 -0.29 -2.58 -13.65
C ARG A 190 -0.40 -2.44 -15.17
N ALA A 191 -1.21 -3.28 -15.83
CA ALA A 191 -1.39 -3.25 -17.28
C ALA A 191 -1.89 -1.90 -17.82
N HIS A 192 -2.60 -1.12 -16.99
CA HIS A 192 -3.14 0.19 -17.33
C HIS A 192 -2.31 1.37 -16.80
N ALA A 193 -1.22 1.12 -16.06
CA ALA A 193 -0.34 2.15 -15.51
C ALA A 193 1.06 2.13 -16.14
N VAL A 194 1.54 0.96 -16.59
CA VAL A 194 2.88 0.78 -17.13
C VAL A 194 2.87 0.14 -18.52
N ARG A 195 3.90 0.44 -19.31
CA ARG A 195 4.28 -0.25 -20.54
C ARG A 195 5.60 -0.96 -20.31
N GLU A 196 5.66 -2.21 -20.72
CA GLU A 196 6.92 -2.93 -20.81
C GLU A 196 7.66 -2.54 -22.09
N LYS A 197 8.94 -2.21 -21.97
CA LYS A 197 9.84 -2.00 -23.11
C LYS A 197 11.22 -2.53 -22.74
N ASP A 198 11.77 -3.41 -23.57
CA ASP A 198 13.10 -4.01 -23.38
C ASP A 198 13.27 -4.75 -22.02
N GLY A 199 12.19 -5.31 -21.47
CA GLY A 199 12.19 -5.99 -20.17
C GLY A 199 12.16 -5.06 -18.95
N GLU A 200 12.02 -3.75 -19.16
CA GLU A 200 11.84 -2.74 -18.11
C GLU A 200 10.42 -2.14 -18.18
N LEU A 201 9.81 -1.90 -17.03
CA LEU A 201 8.50 -1.26 -16.94
C LEU A 201 8.65 0.27 -16.90
N TYR A 202 8.02 0.94 -17.85
CA TYR A 202 7.93 2.39 -17.96
C TYR A 202 6.51 2.86 -17.70
N LEU A 203 6.33 4.01 -17.08
CA LEU A 203 4.99 4.55 -16.89
C LEU A 203 4.36 5.03 -18.18
N LEU A 204 3.04 4.82 -18.27
CA LEU A 204 2.24 5.47 -19.29
C LEU A 204 2.27 6.99 -19.08
N ALA A 205 2.53 7.72 -20.16
CA ALA A 205 2.42 9.18 -20.15
C ALA A 205 0.97 9.60 -19.86
N GLN A 206 0.81 10.81 -19.32
CA GLN A 206 -0.50 11.41 -19.07
C GLN A 206 -1.37 11.33 -20.33
N ASN A 207 -2.51 10.65 -20.21
CA ASN A 207 -3.42 10.39 -21.33
C ASN A 207 -4.75 11.13 -21.20
N PHE A 208 -4.75 12.27 -20.48
CA PHE A 208 -5.89 13.16 -20.34
C PHE A 208 -5.43 14.61 -20.36
N PHE A 209 -6.26 15.52 -20.88
CA PHE A 209 -6.06 16.96 -20.80
C PHE A 209 -7.41 17.64 -20.60
N TYR A 210 -7.40 18.82 -19.97
CA TYR A 210 -8.61 19.61 -19.78
C TYR A 210 -8.79 20.53 -20.99
N GLU A 211 -9.96 20.45 -21.62
CA GLU A 211 -10.38 21.39 -22.67
C GLU A 211 -11.68 22.09 -22.26
N LYS A 212 -12.04 23.17 -22.98
CA LYS A 212 -13.28 23.94 -22.74
C LYS A 212 -13.41 24.45 -21.29
N ILE A 213 -12.33 24.98 -20.73
CA ILE A 213 -12.32 25.60 -19.40
C ILE A 213 -12.99 26.98 -19.48
N TYR A 214 -14.08 27.16 -18.74
CA TYR A 214 -14.85 28.40 -18.63
C TYR A 214 -15.20 28.68 -17.15
N PRO A 215 -15.39 29.95 -16.74
CA PRO A 215 -15.25 31.15 -17.56
C PRO A 215 -13.80 31.41 -17.95
N LYS A 216 -13.59 31.95 -19.16
CA LYS A 216 -12.28 32.49 -19.52
C LYS A 216 -12.11 33.77 -18.72
N ILE A 217 -11.17 33.79 -17.79
CA ILE A 217 -10.77 35.01 -17.10
C ILE A 217 -10.01 35.83 -18.13
N ASN A 218 -10.57 36.98 -18.53
CA ASN A 218 -9.92 37.94 -19.43
C ASN A 218 -8.76 38.65 -18.74
#